data_AF-A0A6A5KD34-F1
#
_entry.id   AF-A0A6A5KD34-F1
#
_cell.length_a   1.000
_cell.length_b   1.000
_cell.length_c   1.000
_cell.angle_alpha   90.00
_cell.angle_beta   90.00
_cell.angle_gamma   90.00
#
_symmetry.space_group_name_H-M   'P 1'
#
loop_
_entity.id
_entity.type
_entity.pdbx_description
1 polymer ?
#
loop_
_entity_poly.entity_id
_entity_poly.type
_entity_poly.pdbx_seq_one_letter_code
_entity_poly.pdbx_strand_id
1 'polypeptide(L)'
;STPQSSKSSAFQPDRRHTGLRSLFTKFREPAVSFELLTPPSSPPIPPSPPVISKLAKAFVDSMNATQLSNFLVWMLYYDTVELPDSPENWYKKIDHMEMRGWVALGSYLFDALEAGQGYGFDLVVLDSICDRIRLQRSTVHEFLARFADPEKMKYSILASTVQTAQQDDASTLKVLDTIQSKLHELNKLATNLKPQQNSQYEEWLAALQTRIRAFSHLVIGPRIAHVRTGKPLCTAATCDQLPPEIKDAIKLNYAYEALQQERIVPLTRYNIYNHTSTTNHSITGSSDSPRNSNASPDEETERARNHAIHLMVQNTELRTQLSTMKSAYDKLVDANEKLARRI
;
A
#
# COMPACT_ATOMS: atom_id res chain seq x y z
N SER A 1 -54.54 5.93 -21.92
CA SER A 1 -55.81 5.37 -21.43
C SER A 1 -55.53 4.07 -20.71
N THR A 2 -55.66 4.08 -19.39
CA THR A 2 -55.75 2.89 -18.52
C THR A 2 -57.17 2.32 -18.62
N PRO A 3 -57.36 1.02 -18.34
CA PRO A 3 -58.11 0.72 -17.12
C PRO A 3 -57.53 -0.44 -16.29
N GLN A 4 -58.02 -0.48 -15.06
CA GLN A 4 -57.54 -1.19 -13.87
C GLN A 4 -58.48 -2.37 -13.50
N SER A 5 -57.91 -3.36 -12.80
CA SER A 5 -58.53 -4.20 -11.73
C SER A 5 -59.57 -5.27 -12.14
N SER A 6 -59.58 -6.51 -11.63
CA SER A 6 -59.49 -6.89 -10.21
C SER A 6 -59.44 -8.43 -9.96
N LYS A 7 -58.69 -8.81 -8.90
CA LYS A 7 -58.97 -9.79 -7.81
C LYS A 7 -59.07 -11.33 -8.01
N SER A 8 -58.03 -12.00 -7.47
CA SER A 8 -58.00 -13.06 -6.42
C SER A 8 -58.95 -14.28 -6.42
N SER A 9 -58.40 -15.49 -6.31
CA SER A 9 -58.42 -16.35 -5.08
C SER A 9 -58.30 -17.87 -5.37
N ALA A 10 -57.52 -18.55 -4.51
CA ALA A 10 -57.75 -19.88 -3.93
C ALA A 10 -57.54 -21.23 -4.69
N PHE A 11 -56.59 -22.00 -4.11
CA PHE A 11 -56.65 -23.44 -3.73
C PHE A 11 -56.41 -24.61 -4.73
N GLN A 12 -55.28 -25.32 -4.47
CA GLN A 12 -54.99 -26.79 -4.40
C GLN A 12 -55.19 -27.71 -5.64
N PRO A 13 -54.36 -28.78 -5.84
CA PRO A 13 -54.16 -29.96 -4.94
C PRO A 13 -52.66 -30.33 -4.72
N ASP A 14 -52.19 -31.01 -3.66
CA ASP A 14 -52.52 -32.26 -2.94
C ASP A 14 -51.87 -33.55 -3.53
N ARG A 15 -51.17 -34.30 -2.65
CA ARG A 15 -50.63 -35.69 -2.74
C ARG A 15 -49.36 -35.91 -3.58
N ARG A 16 -48.27 -36.55 -3.08
CA ARG A 16 -48.21 -37.88 -2.43
C ARG A 16 -46.96 -38.08 -1.55
N HIS A 17 -47.18 -38.81 -0.45
CA HIS A 17 -46.22 -39.39 0.49
C HIS A 17 -45.45 -40.60 -0.05
N THR A 18 -44.29 -40.90 0.57
CA THR A 18 -43.76 -42.17 1.15
C THR A 18 -42.24 -42.20 1.00
N GLY A 19 -41.35 -42.48 1.96
CA GLY A 19 -41.34 -42.95 3.35
C GLY A 19 -39.84 -42.91 3.80
N LEU A 20 -39.36 -43.35 4.96
CA LEU A 20 -39.92 -43.94 6.18
C LEU A 20 -38.73 -44.07 7.18
N ARG A 21 -39.05 -44.00 8.48
CA ARG A 21 -38.35 -44.59 9.65
C ARG A 21 -37.40 -43.72 10.49
N SER A 22 -38.08 -43.16 11.50
CA SER A 22 -37.65 -43.02 12.90
C SER A 22 -37.19 -44.36 13.52
N LEU A 23 -36.12 -44.27 14.33
CA LEU A 23 -35.78 -45.21 15.38
C LEU A 23 -35.28 -44.42 16.61
N PHE A 24 -35.60 -44.96 17.79
CA PHE A 24 -35.11 -44.63 19.15
C PHE A 24 -35.90 -43.56 19.93
N THR A 25 -36.97 -43.92 20.65
CA THR A 25 -37.08 -44.58 21.98
C THR A 25 -36.93 -43.63 23.17
N LYS A 26 -38.07 -43.44 23.86
CA LYS A 26 -38.19 -43.07 25.27
C LYS A 26 -37.30 -43.97 26.14
N PHE A 27 -36.45 -43.38 26.97
CA PHE A 27 -36.27 -43.76 28.37
C PHE A 27 -35.94 -42.49 29.17
N ARG A 28 -36.77 -42.23 30.18
CA ARG A 28 -36.67 -41.13 31.12
C ARG A 28 -36.32 -41.76 32.46
N GLU A 29 -35.12 -41.50 32.96
CA GLU A 29 -34.71 -41.62 34.37
C GLU A 29 -33.36 -40.88 34.56
N PRO A 30 -32.97 -40.54 35.81
CA PRO A 30 -32.62 -39.19 36.22
C PRO A 30 -31.14 -38.85 36.01
N ALA A 31 -30.87 -37.60 35.62
CA ALA A 31 -29.51 -37.08 35.62
C ALA A 31 -29.04 -36.89 37.07
N VAL A 32 -28.00 -37.64 37.40
CA VAL A 32 -27.08 -37.47 38.53
C VAL A 32 -26.78 -35.98 38.74
N SER A 33 -26.99 -35.51 39.96
CA SER A 33 -26.54 -34.19 40.41
C SER A 33 -25.00 -34.15 40.39
N PHE A 34 -24.44 -33.63 39.30
CA PHE A 34 -23.06 -33.16 39.28
C PHE A 34 -23.02 -31.72 39.78
N GLU A 35 -22.12 -31.46 40.73
CA GLU A 35 -21.79 -30.11 41.17
C GLU A 35 -21.50 -29.23 39.95
N LEU A 36 -22.32 -28.19 39.78
CA LEU A 36 -22.08 -27.10 38.85
C LEU A 36 -20.81 -26.35 39.29
N LEU A 37 -19.65 -26.80 38.82
CA LEU A 37 -18.52 -25.91 38.62
C LEU A 37 -18.85 -25.05 37.40
N THR A 38 -19.50 -23.91 37.65
CA THR A 38 -19.64 -22.85 36.65
C THR A 38 -18.26 -22.43 36.17
N PRO A 39 -17.91 -22.54 34.88
CA PRO A 39 -16.75 -21.85 34.37
C PRO A 39 -17.05 -20.35 34.38
N PRO A 40 -16.17 -19.47 34.89
CA PRO A 40 -16.24 -18.06 34.58
C PRO A 40 -15.67 -17.90 33.17
N SER A 41 -16.44 -18.25 32.15
CA SER A 41 -16.14 -17.82 30.79
C SER A 41 -17.17 -16.78 30.42
N SER A 42 -16.94 -15.55 30.90
CA SER A 42 -17.51 -14.39 30.26
C SER A 42 -17.28 -14.54 28.75
N PRO A 43 -18.29 -14.36 27.88
CA PRO A 43 -18.03 -14.27 26.45
C PRO A 43 -16.93 -13.22 26.23
N PRO A 44 -15.95 -13.46 25.35
CA PRO A 44 -14.94 -12.47 25.07
C PRO A 44 -15.66 -11.16 24.75
N ILE A 45 -15.36 -10.12 25.52
CA ILE A 45 -15.93 -8.80 25.32
C ILE A 45 -15.64 -8.46 23.86
N PRO A 46 -16.67 -8.16 23.04
CA PRO A 46 -16.43 -7.81 21.65
C PRO A 46 -15.45 -6.63 21.63
N PRO A 47 -14.42 -6.65 20.76
CA PRO A 47 -13.46 -5.56 20.70
C PRO A 47 -14.22 -4.25 20.57
N SER A 48 -13.89 -3.27 21.41
CA SER A 48 -14.51 -1.94 21.32
C SER A 48 -14.26 -1.36 19.93
N PRO A 49 -15.28 -0.73 19.29
CA PRO A 49 -15.10 -0.12 17.98
C PRO A 49 -13.91 0.85 18.00
N PRO A 50 -13.11 0.92 16.92
CA PRO A 50 -12.05 1.90 16.81
C PRO A 50 -12.65 3.30 16.99
N VAL A 51 -12.04 4.11 17.83
CA VAL A 51 -12.50 5.46 18.10
C VAL A 51 -11.72 6.42 17.22
N ILE A 52 -12.42 7.14 16.33
CA ILE A 52 -11.77 8.14 15.49
C ILE A 52 -11.20 9.28 16.36
N SER A 53 -9.94 9.66 16.10
CA SER A 53 -9.32 10.78 16.81
C SER A 53 -9.97 12.10 16.40
N LYS A 54 -9.97 13.10 17.30
CA LYS A 54 -10.48 14.45 17.00
C LYS A 54 -9.81 15.07 15.77
N LEU A 55 -8.51 14.82 15.60
CA LEU A 55 -7.74 15.29 14.44
C LEU A 55 -8.25 14.65 13.14
N ALA A 56 -8.34 13.32 13.11
CA ALA A 56 -8.81 12.59 11.93
C ALA A 56 -10.25 12.99 11.57
N LYS A 57 -11.11 13.13 12.58
CA LYS A 57 -12.51 13.54 12.38
C LYS A 57 -12.61 14.95 11.78
N ALA A 58 -11.96 15.93 12.39
CA ALA A 58 -11.95 17.30 11.88
C ALA A 58 -11.34 17.39 10.47
N PHE A 59 -10.29 16.62 10.20
CA PHE A 59 -9.66 16.56 8.90
C PHE A 59 -10.60 16.01 7.83
N VAL A 60 -11.24 14.86 8.07
CA VAL A 60 -12.24 14.25 7.18
C VAL A 60 -13.41 15.19 6.92
N ASP A 61 -13.93 15.85 7.96
CA ASP A 61 -15.08 16.74 7.84
C ASP A 61 -14.77 18.01 7.04
N SER A 62 -13.50 18.44 7.01
CA SER A 62 -13.03 19.58 6.21
C SER A 62 -12.63 19.22 4.77
N MET A 63 -12.52 17.93 4.46
CA MET A 63 -11.99 17.44 3.19
C MET A 63 -12.95 17.70 2.04
N ASN A 64 -12.40 17.92 0.84
CA ASN A 64 -13.17 18.02 -0.39
C ASN A 64 -12.64 17.06 -1.48
N ALA A 65 -13.40 16.92 -2.58
CA ALA A 65 -13.07 15.99 -3.65
C ALA A 65 -11.75 16.31 -4.37
N THR A 66 -11.42 17.59 -4.51
CA THR A 66 -10.17 18.02 -5.14
C THR A 66 -8.97 17.66 -4.27
N GLN A 67 -9.09 17.89 -2.96
CA GLN A 67 -8.04 17.55 -1.99
C GLN A 67 -7.77 16.03 -1.98
N LEU A 68 -8.82 15.20 -1.91
CA LEU A 68 -8.69 13.75 -2.01
C LEU A 68 -8.08 13.33 -3.36
N SER A 69 -8.52 13.95 -4.46
CA SER A 69 -7.97 13.64 -5.79
C SER A 69 -6.49 13.99 -5.90
N ASN A 70 -6.08 15.18 -5.44
CA ASN A 70 -4.68 15.62 -5.44
C ASN A 70 -3.81 14.65 -4.62
N PHE A 71 -4.27 14.26 -3.44
CA PHE A 71 -3.57 13.29 -2.59
C PHE A 71 -3.42 11.93 -3.27
N LEU A 72 -4.49 11.37 -3.82
CA LEU A 72 -4.45 10.07 -4.51
C LEU A 72 -3.57 10.11 -5.76
N VAL A 73 -3.62 11.20 -6.54
CA VAL A 73 -2.72 11.39 -7.69
C VAL A 73 -1.27 11.41 -7.24
N TRP A 74 -0.93 12.22 -6.23
CA TRP A 74 0.42 12.31 -5.70
C TRP A 74 0.94 10.96 -5.23
N MET A 75 0.14 10.25 -4.42
CA MET A 75 0.51 8.95 -3.87
C MET A 75 0.80 7.96 -5.00
N LEU A 76 -0.11 7.87 -5.99
CA LEU A 76 0.02 6.93 -7.08
C LEU A 76 1.11 7.31 -8.09
N TYR A 77 1.34 8.59 -8.30
CA TYR A 77 2.41 9.07 -9.16
C TYR A 77 3.77 8.62 -8.65
N TYR A 78 4.07 8.86 -7.36
CA TYR A 78 5.31 8.39 -6.75
C TYR A 78 5.33 6.88 -6.51
N ASP A 79 4.16 6.24 -6.45
CA ASP A 79 4.10 4.79 -6.35
C ASP A 79 4.40 4.07 -7.68
N THR A 80 4.10 4.68 -8.84
CA THR A 80 4.09 3.96 -10.12
C THR A 80 4.88 4.62 -11.26
N VAL A 81 5.06 5.94 -11.24
CA VAL A 81 5.68 6.71 -12.33
C VAL A 81 7.10 7.10 -12.01
N GLU A 82 7.31 7.73 -10.86
CA GLU A 82 8.58 8.31 -10.46
C GLU A 82 8.98 7.74 -9.10
N LEU A 83 10.08 6.99 -9.08
CA LEU A 83 10.72 6.53 -7.86
C LEU A 83 11.73 7.61 -7.45
N PRO A 84 11.45 8.44 -6.44
CA PRO A 84 12.34 9.52 -6.10
C PRO A 84 13.64 8.97 -5.49
N ASP A 85 14.78 9.46 -5.95
CA ASP A 85 16.11 9.05 -5.45
C ASP A 85 16.29 9.34 -3.95
N SER A 86 15.57 10.34 -3.44
CA SER A 86 15.54 10.70 -2.02
C SER A 86 14.12 10.59 -1.46
N PRO A 87 13.92 9.92 -0.31
CA PRO A 87 12.64 9.84 0.37
C PRO A 87 12.02 11.19 0.69
N GLU A 88 12.84 12.22 0.96
CA GLU A 88 12.37 13.56 1.32
C GLU A 88 11.64 14.25 0.17
N ASN A 89 12.01 13.96 -1.08
CA ASN A 89 11.40 14.55 -2.26
C ASN A 89 9.96 14.09 -2.46
N TRP A 90 9.64 12.86 -2.04
CA TRP A 90 8.30 12.32 -2.10
C TRP A 90 7.31 13.20 -1.31
N TYR A 91 7.67 13.57 -0.08
CA TYR A 91 6.76 14.22 0.87
C TYR A 91 6.84 15.75 0.89
N LYS A 92 7.78 16.36 0.17
CA LYS A 92 8.00 17.82 0.15
C LYS A 92 6.78 18.63 -0.34
N LYS A 93 5.87 17.98 -1.06
CA LYS A 93 4.73 18.62 -1.74
C LYS A 93 3.45 18.67 -0.89
N ILE A 94 3.39 17.93 0.21
CA ILE A 94 2.26 17.92 1.13
C ILE A 94 2.63 18.74 2.37
N ASP A 95 1.73 19.64 2.77
CA ASP A 95 1.91 20.43 3.98
C ASP A 95 1.97 19.52 5.24
N HIS A 96 2.75 19.92 6.25
CA HIS A 96 2.93 19.08 7.44
C HIS A 96 1.65 18.82 8.23
N MET A 97 0.74 19.79 8.29
CA MET A 97 -0.55 19.60 8.97
C MET A 97 -1.46 18.69 8.17
N GLU A 98 -1.47 18.85 6.84
CA GLU A 98 -2.21 17.98 5.94
C GLU A 98 -1.70 16.53 6.01
N MET A 99 -0.38 16.34 6.00
CA MET A 99 0.26 15.02 6.15
C MET A 99 -0.18 14.32 7.44
N ARG A 100 -0.20 15.04 8.58
CA ARG A 100 -0.68 14.49 9.87
C ARG A 100 -2.15 14.10 9.82
N GLY A 101 -2.98 14.87 9.11
CA GLY A 101 -4.39 14.54 8.87
C GLY A 101 -4.54 13.22 8.09
N TRP A 102 -3.79 13.07 6.99
CA TRP A 102 -3.78 11.85 6.19
C TRP A 102 -3.30 10.62 6.96
N VAL A 103 -2.21 10.74 7.74
CA VAL A 103 -1.71 9.65 8.59
C VAL A 103 -2.74 9.29 9.67
N ALA A 104 -3.31 10.27 10.37
CA ALA A 104 -4.31 10.00 11.41
C ALA A 104 -5.58 9.33 10.87
N LEU A 105 -6.04 9.74 9.68
CA LEU A 105 -7.15 9.10 8.97
C LEU A 105 -6.80 7.67 8.55
N GLY A 106 -5.62 7.48 7.96
CA GLY A 106 -5.16 6.17 7.52
C GLY A 106 -4.97 5.19 8.68
N SER A 107 -4.42 5.62 9.82
CA SER A 107 -4.29 4.77 11.02
C SER A 107 -5.66 4.32 11.54
N TYR A 108 -6.63 5.23 11.59
CA TYR A 108 -8.01 4.87 11.97
C TYR A 108 -8.62 3.83 11.02
N LEU A 109 -8.42 4.02 9.70
CA LEU A 109 -8.87 3.06 8.70
C LEU A 109 -8.17 1.71 8.82
N PHE A 110 -6.87 1.70 9.09
CA PHE A 110 -6.09 0.49 9.32
C PHE A 110 -6.67 -0.30 10.50
N ASP A 111 -6.85 0.36 11.65
CA ASP A 111 -7.39 -0.28 12.87
C ASP A 111 -8.80 -0.83 12.63
N ALA A 112 -9.64 -0.08 11.92
CA ALA A 112 -11.00 -0.50 11.58
C ALA A 112 -11.03 -1.72 10.63
N LEU A 113 -10.16 -1.72 9.61
CA LEU A 113 -10.05 -2.82 8.65
C LEU A 113 -9.50 -4.08 9.32
N GLU A 114 -8.47 -3.98 10.15
CA GLU A 114 -7.90 -5.14 10.87
C GLU A 114 -8.88 -5.71 11.90
N ALA A 115 -9.62 -4.86 12.61
CA ALA A 115 -10.64 -5.32 13.55
C ALA A 115 -11.87 -5.95 12.85
N GLY A 116 -11.98 -5.83 11.53
CA GLY A 116 -13.18 -6.25 10.78
C GLY A 116 -14.42 -5.47 11.18
N GLN A 117 -14.25 -4.27 11.73
CA GLN A 117 -15.32 -3.44 12.26
C GLN A 117 -15.69 -2.34 11.27
N GLY A 118 -16.99 -2.12 11.09
CA GLY A 118 -17.46 -0.98 10.29
C GLY A 118 -17.11 0.33 11.00
N TYR A 119 -16.55 1.29 10.27
CA TYR A 119 -16.22 2.65 10.75
C TYR A 119 -17.46 3.57 10.97
N GLY A 120 -18.67 2.99 10.94
CA GLY A 120 -19.93 3.69 11.21
C GLY A 120 -20.15 4.94 10.35
N PHE A 121 -20.57 6.03 11.01
CA PHE A 121 -20.81 7.33 10.38
C PHE A 121 -19.58 8.24 10.38
N ASP A 122 -18.46 7.81 10.96
CA ASP A 122 -17.29 8.68 11.16
C ASP A 122 -16.68 9.15 9.85
N LEU A 123 -16.78 8.34 8.79
CA LEU A 123 -16.27 8.61 7.44
C LEU A 123 -17.35 8.96 6.42
N VAL A 124 -18.55 9.36 6.85
CA VAL A 124 -19.66 9.69 5.94
C VAL A 124 -19.28 10.74 4.89
N VAL A 125 -18.45 11.72 5.24
CA VAL A 125 -17.98 12.77 4.32
C VAL A 125 -17.03 12.17 3.27
N LEU A 126 -16.08 11.33 3.68
CA LEU A 126 -15.17 10.64 2.76
C LEU A 126 -15.94 9.73 1.79
N ASP A 127 -16.89 8.95 2.32
CA ASP A 127 -17.75 8.07 1.52
C ASP A 127 -18.59 8.86 0.51
N SER A 128 -19.17 9.98 0.93
CA SER A 128 -19.93 10.88 0.06
C SER A 128 -19.05 11.48 -1.05
N ILE A 129 -17.81 11.86 -0.72
CA ILE A 129 -16.84 12.32 -1.72
C ILE A 129 -16.56 11.20 -2.72
N CYS A 130 -16.22 10.00 -2.25
CA CYS A 130 -15.92 8.85 -3.10
C CYS A 130 -17.06 8.57 -4.07
N ASP A 131 -18.30 8.53 -3.59
CA ASP A 131 -19.47 8.33 -4.43
C ASP A 131 -19.63 9.43 -5.49
N ARG A 132 -19.47 10.70 -5.09
CA ARG A 132 -19.62 11.86 -5.98
C ARG A 132 -18.61 11.85 -7.13
N ILE A 133 -17.38 11.42 -6.85
CA ILE A 133 -16.33 11.27 -7.89
C ILE A 133 -16.18 9.83 -8.40
N ARG A 134 -17.13 8.94 -8.09
CA ARG A 134 -17.21 7.54 -8.57
C ARG A 134 -15.97 6.70 -8.26
N LEU A 135 -15.35 6.96 -7.11
CA LEU A 135 -14.27 6.12 -6.59
C LEU A 135 -14.84 4.95 -5.80
N GLN A 136 -14.16 3.80 -5.90
CA GLN A 136 -14.49 2.64 -5.09
C GLN A 136 -13.96 2.84 -3.66
N ARG A 137 -14.87 2.94 -2.69
CA ARG A 137 -14.56 3.23 -1.28
C ARG A 137 -13.52 2.27 -0.71
N SER A 138 -13.67 0.96 -0.95
CA SER A 138 -12.72 -0.05 -0.46
C SER A 138 -11.29 0.20 -0.91
N THR A 139 -11.10 0.56 -2.18
CA THR A 139 -9.78 0.86 -2.76
C THR A 139 -9.18 2.12 -2.17
N VAL A 140 -9.99 3.18 -2.01
CA VAL A 140 -9.53 4.43 -1.39
C VAL A 140 -9.14 4.19 0.07
N HIS A 141 -9.92 3.40 0.80
CA HIS A 141 -9.64 3.07 2.20
C HIS A 141 -8.39 2.22 2.34
N GLU A 142 -8.19 1.23 1.46
CA GLU A 142 -6.96 0.44 1.39
C GLU A 142 -5.74 1.33 1.18
N PHE A 143 -5.82 2.33 0.28
CA PHE A 143 -4.71 3.25 0.02
C PHE A 143 -4.42 4.18 1.18
N LEU A 144 -5.45 4.71 1.84
CA LEU A 144 -5.28 5.54 3.03
C LEU A 144 -4.71 4.74 4.20
N ALA A 145 -5.20 3.52 4.43
CA ALA A 145 -4.68 2.63 5.46
C ALA A 145 -3.22 2.23 5.18
N ARG A 146 -2.91 1.89 3.92
CA ARG A 146 -1.53 1.63 3.46
C ARG A 146 -0.63 2.84 3.71
N PHE A 147 -1.12 4.03 3.37
CA PHE A 147 -0.35 5.25 3.49
C PHE A 147 0.09 5.54 4.92
N ALA A 148 -0.74 5.21 5.91
CA ALA A 148 -0.41 5.41 7.32
C ALA A 148 0.54 4.35 7.90
N ASP A 149 0.83 3.28 7.16
CA ASP A 149 1.71 2.21 7.57
C ASP A 149 3.06 2.32 6.83
N PRO A 150 4.13 2.79 7.52
CA PRO A 150 5.43 2.96 6.89
C PRO A 150 6.02 1.66 6.36
N GLU A 151 5.73 0.51 6.98
CA GLU A 151 6.23 -0.79 6.53
C GLU A 151 5.58 -1.17 5.20
N LYS A 152 4.26 -0.95 5.06
CA LYS A 152 3.57 -1.15 3.77
C LYS A 152 4.03 -0.17 2.71
N MET A 153 4.44 1.05 3.09
CA MET A 153 4.95 2.06 2.16
C MET A 153 6.35 1.79 1.61
N LYS A 154 7.09 0.83 2.19
CA LYS A 154 8.41 0.39 1.67
C LYS A 154 8.30 -0.25 0.29
N TYR A 155 7.17 -0.83 -0.05
CA TYR A 155 6.97 -1.48 -1.35
C TYR A 155 5.97 -0.70 -2.18
N SER A 156 6.01 -0.86 -3.50
CA SER A 156 4.93 -0.35 -4.35
C SER A 156 3.64 -1.16 -4.18
N ILE A 157 2.49 -0.61 -4.60
CA ILE A 157 1.22 -1.38 -4.60
C ILE A 157 1.39 -2.65 -5.45
N LEU A 158 2.05 -2.53 -6.61
CA LEU A 158 2.30 -3.68 -7.49
C LEU A 158 3.27 -4.69 -6.85
N ALA A 159 4.30 -4.23 -6.13
CA ALA A 159 5.25 -5.09 -5.44
C ALA A 159 4.61 -5.85 -4.28
N SER A 160 3.81 -5.18 -3.46
CA SER A 160 3.02 -5.86 -2.42
C SER A 160 2.07 -6.89 -3.04
N THR A 161 1.44 -6.57 -4.18
CA THR A 161 0.57 -7.51 -4.90
C THR A 161 1.34 -8.77 -5.35
N VAL A 162 2.56 -8.60 -5.86
CA VAL A 162 3.45 -9.72 -6.22
C VAL A 162 3.81 -10.55 -5.00
N GLN A 163 4.26 -9.90 -3.92
CA GLN A 163 4.68 -10.58 -2.69
C GLN A 163 3.54 -11.38 -2.06
N THR A 164 2.35 -10.79 -1.93
CA THR A 164 1.16 -11.51 -1.40
C THR A 164 0.80 -12.70 -2.28
N ALA A 165 0.78 -12.53 -3.61
CA ALA A 165 0.47 -13.65 -4.51
C ALA A 165 1.53 -14.76 -4.45
N GLN A 166 2.81 -14.41 -4.24
CA GLN A 166 3.90 -15.39 -4.08
C GLN A 166 3.83 -16.12 -2.74
N GLN A 167 3.42 -15.46 -1.66
CA GLN A 167 3.20 -16.10 -0.36
C GLN A 167 2.08 -17.16 -0.41
N ASP A 168 1.13 -17.01 -1.33
CA ASP A 168 0.04 -17.97 -1.56
C ASP A 168 0.45 -19.15 -2.47
N ASP A 169 1.75 -19.38 -2.71
CA ASP A 169 2.30 -20.36 -3.67
C ASP A 169 1.62 -20.31 -5.04
N ALA A 170 1.23 -19.10 -5.48
CA ALA A 170 0.53 -18.94 -6.75
C ALA A 170 1.47 -19.23 -7.93
N SER A 171 0.92 -19.89 -8.96
CA SER A 171 1.64 -20.04 -10.23
C SER A 171 1.99 -18.69 -10.83
N THR A 172 3.08 -18.62 -11.62
CA THR A 172 3.50 -17.40 -12.32
C THR A 172 2.36 -16.76 -13.11
N LEU A 173 1.51 -17.58 -13.75
CA LEU A 173 0.35 -17.07 -14.48
C LEU A 173 -0.67 -16.41 -13.55
N LYS A 174 -0.98 -17.03 -12.41
CA LYS A 174 -1.90 -16.48 -11.41
C LYS A 174 -1.35 -15.17 -10.83
N VAL A 175 -0.05 -15.09 -10.55
CA VAL A 175 0.62 -13.85 -10.11
C VAL A 175 0.44 -12.74 -11.16
N LEU A 176 0.70 -13.03 -12.44
CA LEU A 176 0.53 -12.06 -13.53
C LEU A 176 -0.93 -11.62 -13.73
N ASP A 177 -1.88 -12.54 -13.64
CA ASP A 177 -3.32 -12.24 -13.73
C ASP A 177 -3.78 -11.35 -12.56
N THR A 178 -3.26 -11.58 -11.34
CA THR A 178 -3.51 -10.71 -10.18
C THR A 178 -2.95 -9.30 -10.40
N ILE A 179 -1.74 -9.18 -10.95
CA ILE A 179 -1.13 -7.88 -11.27
C ILE A 179 -1.93 -7.16 -12.35
N GLN A 180 -2.37 -7.88 -13.39
CA GLN A 180 -3.21 -7.27 -14.43
C GLN A 180 -4.54 -6.76 -13.86
N SER A 181 -5.14 -7.50 -12.94
CA SER A 181 -6.36 -7.09 -12.24
C SER A 181 -6.11 -5.84 -11.40
N LYS A 182 -4.98 -5.76 -10.66
CA LYS A 182 -4.61 -4.58 -9.88
C LYS A 182 -4.32 -3.36 -10.77
N LEU A 183 -3.63 -3.53 -11.90
CA LEU A 183 -3.43 -2.45 -12.88
C LEU A 183 -4.76 -1.94 -13.46
N HIS A 184 -5.74 -2.83 -13.68
CA HIS A 184 -7.06 -2.43 -14.13
C HIS A 184 -7.82 -1.62 -13.06
N GLU A 185 -7.75 -2.04 -11.80
CA GLU A 185 -8.30 -1.31 -10.65
C GLU A 185 -7.68 0.09 -10.54
N LEU A 186 -6.34 0.18 -10.61
CA LEU A 186 -5.60 1.44 -10.58
C LEU A 186 -5.99 2.36 -11.75
N ASN A 187 -6.13 1.81 -12.96
CA ASN A 187 -6.57 2.58 -14.12
C ASN A 187 -7.99 3.12 -13.92
N LYS A 188 -8.92 2.29 -13.44
CA LYS A 188 -10.30 2.71 -13.15
C LYS A 188 -10.33 3.83 -12.12
N LEU A 189 -9.54 3.72 -11.06
CA LEU A 189 -9.41 4.78 -10.06
C LEU A 189 -8.84 6.06 -10.71
N ALA A 190 -7.72 5.97 -11.42
CA ALA A 190 -7.07 7.11 -12.06
C ALA A 190 -7.99 7.82 -13.07
N THR A 191 -8.82 7.11 -13.83
CA THR A 191 -9.77 7.75 -14.78
C THR A 191 -10.86 8.58 -14.11
N ASN A 192 -11.14 8.35 -12.82
CA ASN A 192 -12.19 9.05 -12.08
C ASN A 192 -11.64 10.17 -11.17
N LEU A 193 -10.32 10.27 -10.99
CA LEU A 193 -9.69 11.34 -10.23
C LEU A 193 -9.90 12.68 -10.94
N LYS A 194 -10.19 13.71 -10.15
CA LYS A 194 -10.40 15.08 -10.61
C LYS A 194 -9.50 16.03 -9.82
N PRO A 195 -8.19 15.99 -10.05
CA PRO A 195 -7.27 16.89 -9.39
C PRO A 195 -7.55 18.35 -9.78
N GLN A 196 -6.90 19.26 -9.09
CA GLN A 196 -7.00 20.69 -9.39
C GLN A 196 -6.56 20.98 -10.84
N GLN A 197 -7.40 21.68 -11.59
CA GLN A 197 -7.10 22.09 -12.96
C GLN A 197 -5.92 23.07 -13.01
N ASN A 198 -5.15 23.01 -14.10
CA ASN A 198 -3.97 23.84 -14.33
C ASN A 198 -2.93 23.72 -13.20
N SER A 199 -2.79 22.51 -12.65
CA SER A 199 -1.83 22.21 -11.59
C SER A 199 -0.93 21.05 -11.97
N GLN A 200 0.19 20.90 -11.25
CA GLN A 200 1.10 19.77 -11.42
C GLN A 200 0.40 18.40 -11.24
N TYR A 201 -0.68 18.33 -10.46
CA TYR A 201 -1.45 17.10 -10.27
C TYR A 201 -2.17 16.66 -11.56
N GLU A 202 -2.54 17.59 -12.44
CA GLU A 202 -3.14 17.23 -13.74
C GLU A 202 -2.12 16.58 -14.67
N GLU A 203 -0.90 17.12 -14.73
CA GLU A 203 0.22 16.54 -15.48
C GLU A 203 0.60 15.16 -14.93
N TRP A 204 0.69 15.03 -13.60
CA TRP A 204 0.95 13.75 -12.94
C TRP A 204 -0.13 12.72 -13.20
N LEU A 205 -1.39 13.12 -13.23
CA LEU A 205 -2.48 12.21 -13.56
C LEU A 205 -2.36 11.68 -14.99
N ALA A 206 -2.03 12.54 -15.96
CA ALA A 206 -1.81 12.12 -17.34
C ALA A 206 -0.62 11.14 -17.46
N ALA A 207 0.48 11.43 -16.76
CA ALA A 207 1.65 10.54 -16.71
C ALA A 207 1.33 9.19 -16.06
N LEU A 208 0.57 9.21 -14.96
CA LEU A 208 0.09 8.02 -14.25
C LEU A 208 -0.77 7.13 -15.14
N GLN A 209 -1.78 7.69 -15.79
CA GLN A 209 -2.67 6.94 -16.71
C GLN A 209 -1.88 6.31 -17.86
N THR A 210 -0.94 7.06 -18.43
CA THR A 210 -0.06 6.57 -19.50
C THR A 210 0.80 5.41 -19.00
N ARG A 211 1.40 5.55 -17.82
CA ARG A 211 2.26 4.52 -17.21
C ARG A 211 1.50 3.23 -16.89
N ILE A 212 0.33 3.33 -16.26
CA ILE A 212 -0.51 2.16 -15.94
C ILE A 212 -0.90 1.40 -17.21
N ARG A 213 -1.35 2.13 -18.24
CA ARG A 213 -1.70 1.54 -19.54
C ARG A 213 -0.49 0.83 -20.16
N ALA A 214 0.67 1.50 -20.15
CA ALA A 214 1.90 0.93 -20.69
C ALA A 214 2.31 -0.34 -19.94
N PHE A 215 2.26 -0.38 -18.60
CA PHE A 215 2.55 -1.60 -17.83
C PHE A 215 1.59 -2.74 -18.19
N SER A 216 0.30 -2.44 -18.33
CA SER A 216 -0.70 -3.46 -18.70
C SER A 216 -0.41 -4.06 -20.09
N HIS A 217 -0.15 -3.23 -21.11
CA HIS A 217 -0.07 -3.69 -22.50
C HIS A 217 1.32 -4.08 -22.98
N LEU A 218 2.38 -3.48 -22.43
CA LEU A 218 3.75 -3.67 -22.90
C LEU A 218 4.61 -4.53 -21.96
N VAL A 219 4.17 -4.73 -20.71
CA VAL A 219 4.89 -5.55 -19.74
C VAL A 219 4.08 -6.79 -19.36
N ILE A 220 2.90 -6.60 -18.76
CA ILE A 220 2.14 -7.71 -18.17
C ILE A 220 1.44 -8.56 -19.22
N GLY A 221 0.73 -7.94 -20.17
CA GLY A 221 0.05 -8.66 -21.26
C GLY A 221 0.98 -9.59 -22.05
N PRO A 222 2.16 -9.12 -22.53
CA PRO A 222 3.13 -9.98 -23.20
C PRO A 222 3.66 -11.11 -22.32
N ARG A 223 3.92 -10.87 -21.03
CA ARG A 223 4.35 -11.92 -20.08
C ARG A 223 3.27 -13.00 -19.89
N ILE A 224 1.99 -12.61 -19.79
CA ILE A 224 0.86 -13.56 -19.73
C ILE A 224 0.78 -14.38 -21.02
N ALA A 225 0.88 -13.71 -22.18
CA ALA A 225 0.85 -14.39 -23.47
C ALA A 225 2.01 -15.39 -23.62
N HIS A 226 3.22 -15.03 -23.19
CA HIS A 226 4.38 -15.92 -23.16
C HIS A 226 4.11 -17.16 -22.31
N VAL A 227 3.64 -17.00 -21.08
CA VAL A 227 3.36 -18.14 -20.17
C VAL A 227 2.23 -19.03 -20.72
N ARG A 228 1.18 -18.44 -21.32
CA ARG A 228 0.04 -19.21 -21.86
C ARG A 228 0.36 -19.93 -23.17
N THR A 229 1.20 -19.34 -24.04
CA THR A 229 1.40 -19.83 -25.42
C THR A 229 2.81 -20.37 -25.70
N GLY A 230 3.75 -20.21 -24.76
CA GLY A 230 5.16 -20.59 -24.93
C GLY A 230 5.95 -19.73 -25.92
N LYS A 231 5.34 -18.71 -26.54
CA LYS A 231 6.00 -17.84 -27.52
C LYS A 231 7.06 -16.97 -26.86
N PRO A 232 8.30 -16.92 -27.36
CA PRO A 232 9.39 -16.17 -26.72
C PRO A 232 9.06 -14.67 -26.61
N LEU A 233 9.43 -14.07 -25.48
CA LEU A 233 9.35 -12.62 -25.30
C LEU A 233 10.37 -11.94 -26.23
N CYS A 234 9.95 -10.94 -26.99
CA CYS A 234 10.89 -10.08 -27.71
C CYS A 234 11.69 -9.24 -26.71
N THR A 235 12.93 -9.64 -26.48
CA THR A 235 13.91 -8.93 -25.64
C THR A 235 15.04 -8.37 -26.50
N ALA A 236 15.86 -7.49 -25.92
CA ALA A 236 17.06 -6.96 -26.57
C ALA A 236 18.04 -8.06 -27.04
N ALA A 237 18.03 -9.22 -26.38
CA ALA A 237 18.88 -10.37 -26.72
C ALA A 237 18.36 -11.18 -27.92
N THR A 238 17.14 -10.96 -28.36
CA THR A 238 16.45 -11.80 -29.36
C THR A 238 16.12 -11.07 -30.67
N CYS A 239 16.51 -9.80 -30.83
CA CYS A 239 16.17 -9.02 -32.03
C CYS A 239 17.25 -7.98 -32.37
N ASP A 240 17.91 -8.15 -33.51
CA ASP A 240 19.02 -7.31 -33.97
C ASP A 240 18.59 -5.89 -34.41
N GLN A 241 17.30 -5.70 -34.72
CA GLN A 241 16.70 -4.40 -35.03
C GLN A 241 15.40 -4.24 -34.24
N LEU A 242 15.49 -3.61 -33.06
CA LEU A 242 14.34 -3.38 -32.20
C LEU A 242 13.51 -2.18 -32.73
N PRO A 243 12.24 -2.38 -33.11
CA PRO A 243 11.28 -1.30 -33.30
C PRO A 243 11.23 -0.39 -32.07
N PRO A 244 10.93 0.91 -32.22
CA PRO A 244 10.86 1.85 -31.11
C PRO A 244 9.94 1.38 -29.97
N GLU A 245 8.82 0.74 -30.33
CA GLU A 245 7.86 0.15 -29.39
C GLU A 245 8.51 -0.92 -28.48
N ILE A 246 9.44 -1.73 -29.00
CA ILE A 246 10.14 -2.74 -28.19
C ILE A 246 11.21 -2.09 -27.31
N LYS A 247 11.86 -1.02 -27.77
CA LYS A 247 12.80 -0.25 -26.93
C LYS A 247 12.09 0.39 -25.74
N ASP A 248 10.90 0.94 -25.96
CA ASP A 248 10.08 1.51 -24.90
C ASP A 248 9.58 0.42 -23.94
N ALA A 249 9.19 -0.75 -24.46
CA ALA A 249 8.85 -1.91 -23.63
C ALA A 249 10.02 -2.39 -22.76
N ILE A 250 11.25 -2.39 -23.28
CA ILE A 250 12.46 -2.76 -22.50
C ILE A 250 12.71 -1.76 -21.36
N LYS A 251 12.70 -0.45 -21.66
CA LYS A 251 12.83 0.59 -20.62
C LYS A 251 11.74 0.46 -19.57
N LEU A 252 10.53 0.14 -20.00
CA LEU A 252 9.39 -0.03 -19.12
C LEU A 252 9.48 -1.29 -18.25
N ASN A 253 10.09 -2.38 -18.75
CA ASN A 253 10.41 -3.54 -17.93
C ASN A 253 11.38 -3.19 -16.80
N TYR A 254 12.44 -2.42 -17.08
CA TYR A 254 13.34 -1.94 -16.03
C TYR A 254 12.62 -1.07 -15.00
N ALA A 255 11.76 -0.15 -15.46
CA ALA A 255 10.95 0.66 -14.55
C ALA A 255 10.02 -0.23 -13.68
N TYR A 256 9.39 -1.23 -14.28
CA TYR A 256 8.54 -2.19 -13.58
C TYR A 256 9.33 -3.01 -12.54
N GLU A 257 10.55 -3.43 -12.85
CA GLU A 257 11.44 -4.14 -11.92
C GLU A 257 11.93 -3.25 -10.79
N ALA A 258 12.21 -1.97 -11.08
CA ALA A 258 12.54 -0.99 -10.06
C ALA A 258 11.38 -0.77 -9.07
N LEU A 259 10.12 -0.86 -9.52
CA LEU A 259 8.95 -0.80 -8.64
C LEU A 259 8.86 -1.98 -7.66
N GLN A 260 9.56 -3.08 -7.91
CA GLN A 260 9.59 -4.27 -7.03
C GLN A 260 10.56 -4.11 -5.85
N GLN A 261 11.46 -3.13 -5.92
CA GLN A 261 12.49 -2.92 -4.90
C GLN A 261 11.90 -2.27 -3.64
N GLU A 262 12.52 -2.59 -2.50
CA GLU A 262 12.24 -1.91 -1.23
C GLU A 262 12.70 -0.45 -1.30
N ARG A 263 11.88 0.45 -0.75
CA ARG A 263 12.07 1.89 -0.73
C ARG A 263 12.32 2.36 0.70
N ILE A 264 13.14 3.38 0.84
CA ILE A 264 13.35 4.05 2.12
C ILE A 264 12.14 4.96 2.40
N VAL A 265 11.50 4.79 3.56
CA VAL A 265 10.36 5.60 4.01
C VAL A 265 10.82 6.56 5.13
N PRO A 266 10.58 7.88 5.03
CA PRO A 266 11.03 8.83 6.02
C PRO A 266 10.13 8.80 7.26
N LEU A 267 10.55 8.00 8.25
CA LEU A 267 9.82 7.73 9.50
C LEU A 267 9.57 8.98 10.38
N THR A 268 10.38 10.03 10.23
CA THR A 268 10.20 11.32 10.95
C THR A 268 8.83 11.95 10.69
N ARG A 269 8.22 11.70 9.53
CA ARG A 269 6.91 12.25 9.16
C ARG A 269 5.72 11.47 9.72
N TYR A 270 5.95 10.25 10.18
CA TYR A 270 4.96 9.40 10.86
C TYR A 270 4.97 9.62 12.37
N ASN A 271 5.75 10.59 12.88
CA ASN A 271 6.06 10.79 14.30
C ASN A 271 6.67 9.53 14.97
N ILE A 272 7.28 8.62 14.19
CA ILE A 272 7.94 7.40 14.70
C ILE A 272 9.33 7.72 15.27
N TYR A 273 9.91 8.86 14.87
CA TYR A 273 11.02 9.50 15.58
C TYR A 273 10.56 10.87 16.12
N ASN A 274 10.31 10.92 17.42
CA ASN A 274 10.36 12.16 18.19
C ASN A 274 11.68 12.17 18.99
N HIS A 275 12.15 13.38 19.33
CA HIS A 275 13.44 13.79 19.93
C HIS A 275 14.47 14.21 18.85
N THR A 276 14.76 15.50 18.64
CA THR A 276 14.80 16.65 19.54
C THR A 276 13.97 17.83 19.01
N SER A 277 13.23 18.46 19.94
CA SER A 277 12.45 19.65 19.69
C SER A 277 13.37 20.83 19.35
N THR A 278 13.58 21.11 18.06
CA THR A 278 13.94 22.46 17.61
C THR A 278 12.66 23.27 17.58
N THR A 279 12.29 23.79 18.75
CA THR A 279 11.22 24.75 18.93
C THR A 279 11.63 26.08 18.28
N ASN A 280 11.47 26.20 16.96
CA ASN A 280 11.47 27.50 16.30
C ASN A 280 10.09 28.14 16.47
N HIS A 281 9.82 28.66 17.67
CA HIS A 281 8.83 29.71 17.83
C HIS A 281 9.50 31.06 17.51
N SER A 282 9.39 31.48 16.26
CA SER A 282 9.36 32.91 15.95
C SER A 282 7.99 33.45 16.38
N ILE A 283 7.86 33.76 17.67
CA ILE A 283 6.91 34.77 18.14
C ILE A 283 7.75 35.84 18.83
N THR A 284 7.96 36.92 18.10
CA THR A 284 8.33 38.22 18.68
C THR A 284 7.27 38.62 19.71
N GLY A 285 7.66 38.78 20.99
CA GLY A 285 6.82 39.47 21.97
C GLY A 285 6.97 39.12 23.44
N SER A 286 8.14 39.42 24.03
CA SER A 286 8.36 39.90 25.41
C SER A 286 8.18 38.99 26.66
N SER A 287 9.25 39.06 27.48
CA SER A 287 9.39 39.00 28.95
C SER A 287 9.54 37.67 29.70
N ASP A 288 10.72 37.57 30.33
CA ASP A 288 11.08 36.97 31.64
C ASP A 288 11.42 35.47 31.79
N SER A 289 12.74 35.20 31.71
CA SER A 289 13.67 34.28 32.44
C SER A 289 13.18 33.42 33.64
N PRO A 290 14.00 32.48 34.19
CA PRO A 290 15.05 31.58 33.62
C PRO A 290 15.08 30.14 34.23
N ARG A 291 15.76 29.14 33.60
CA ARG A 291 16.70 28.19 34.29
C ARG A 291 17.32 27.07 33.41
N ASN A 292 18.66 27.12 33.32
CA ASN A 292 19.70 26.08 33.35
C ASN A 292 19.44 24.65 32.81
N SER A 293 20.18 24.31 31.74
CA SER A 293 21.15 23.19 31.78
C SER A 293 22.24 23.41 30.72
N ASN A 294 23.48 23.54 31.19
CA ASN A 294 24.68 23.82 30.41
C ASN A 294 25.11 22.61 29.59
N ALA A 295 24.97 22.67 28.27
CA ALA A 295 25.88 22.02 27.33
C ALA A 295 26.31 23.12 26.35
N SER A 296 27.62 23.35 26.21
CA SER A 296 28.07 24.40 25.30
C SER A 296 27.76 23.97 23.85
N PRO A 297 27.29 24.88 22.98
CA PRO A 297 26.96 24.58 21.58
C PRO A 297 28.11 23.97 20.76
N ASP A 298 29.35 24.13 21.23
CA ASP A 298 30.54 23.65 20.54
C ASP A 298 30.75 22.13 20.72
N GLU A 299 30.33 21.53 21.84
CA GLU A 299 30.56 20.09 22.08
C GLU A 299 29.66 19.19 21.24
N GLU A 300 28.44 19.62 20.93
CA GLU A 300 27.50 18.86 20.11
C GLU A 300 27.87 18.94 18.62
N THR A 301 28.33 20.12 18.18
CA THR A 301 28.88 20.32 16.84
C THR A 301 30.15 19.50 16.64
N GLU A 302 31.03 19.45 17.63
CA GLU A 302 32.26 18.66 17.58
C GLU A 302 31.99 17.15 17.63
N ARG A 303 30.98 16.70 18.40
CA ARG A 303 30.52 15.30 18.38
C ARG A 303 29.93 14.89 17.03
N ALA A 304 29.10 15.75 16.43
CA ALA A 304 28.55 15.50 15.10
C ALA A 304 29.65 15.44 14.03
N ARG A 305 30.65 16.33 14.12
CA ARG A 305 31.81 16.34 13.24
C ARG A 305 32.64 15.05 13.38
N ASN A 306 32.91 14.62 14.60
CA ASN A 306 33.66 13.40 14.86
C ASN A 306 32.91 12.14 14.39
N HIS A 307 31.59 12.11 14.54
CA HIS A 307 30.76 11.04 14.00
C HIS A 307 30.76 11.01 12.47
N ALA A 308 30.69 12.18 11.81
CA ALA A 308 30.78 12.27 10.35
C ALA A 308 32.14 11.76 9.82
N ILE A 309 33.24 12.10 10.51
CA ILE A 309 34.57 11.59 10.17
C ILE A 309 34.63 10.06 10.32
N HIS A 310 34.06 9.51 11.41
CA HIS A 310 34.00 8.07 11.63
C HIS A 310 33.24 7.34 10.50
N LEU A 311 32.08 7.87 10.10
CA LEU A 311 31.30 7.31 8.99
C LEU A 311 32.04 7.38 7.65
N MET A 312 32.80 8.45 7.39
CA MET A 312 33.62 8.57 6.18
C MET A 312 34.73 7.51 6.12
N VAL A 313 35.37 7.25 7.26
CA VAL A 313 36.39 6.19 7.38
C VAL A 313 35.77 4.82 7.12
N GLN A 314 34.65 4.50 7.76
CA GLN A 314 33.93 3.24 7.53
C GLN A 314 33.48 3.10 6.07
N ASN A 315 32.99 4.17 5.43
CA ASN A 315 32.56 4.12 4.03
C ASN A 315 33.75 3.82 3.09
N THR A 316 34.93 4.38 3.40
CA THR A 316 36.16 4.14 2.64
C THR A 316 36.67 2.71 2.84
N GLU A 317 36.58 2.19 4.06
CA GLU A 317 36.90 0.79 4.36
C GLU A 317 35.97 -0.17 3.60
N LEU A 318 34.67 0.05 3.66
CA LEU A 318 33.68 -0.76 2.93
C LEU A 318 33.92 -0.73 1.42
N ARG A 319 34.23 0.44 0.84
CA ARG A 319 34.58 0.53 -0.60
C ARG A 319 35.83 -0.26 -0.94
N THR A 320 36.81 -0.29 -0.04
CA THR A 320 38.05 -1.07 -0.22
C THR A 320 37.75 -2.56 -0.18
N GLN A 321 36.97 -3.03 0.81
CA GLN A 321 36.53 -4.42 0.90
C GLN A 321 35.73 -4.87 -0.34
N LEU A 322 34.84 -4.01 -0.84
CA LEU A 322 34.04 -4.27 -2.03
C LEU A 322 34.93 -4.40 -3.28
N SER A 323 35.94 -3.55 -3.42
CA SER A 323 36.95 -3.64 -4.49
C SER A 323 37.76 -4.94 -4.40
N THR A 324 38.18 -5.34 -3.20
CA THR A 324 38.92 -6.59 -2.99
C THR A 324 38.08 -7.82 -3.31
N MET A 325 36.83 -7.87 -2.84
CA MET A 325 35.91 -8.97 -3.15
C MET A 325 35.61 -9.05 -4.64
N LYS A 326 35.41 -7.92 -5.31
CA LYS A 326 35.19 -7.90 -6.76
C LYS A 326 36.39 -8.44 -7.53
N SER A 327 37.61 -8.04 -7.16
CA SER A 327 38.82 -8.59 -7.76
C SER A 327 38.99 -10.09 -7.52
N ALA A 328 38.64 -10.58 -6.32
CA ALA A 328 38.67 -12.00 -6.01
C ALA A 328 37.63 -12.79 -6.83
N TYR A 329 36.43 -12.24 -6.99
CA TYR A 329 35.38 -12.79 -7.84
C TYR A 329 35.83 -12.88 -9.29
N ASP A 330 36.38 -11.80 -9.86
CA ASP A 330 36.85 -11.77 -11.24
C ASP A 330 37.96 -12.82 -11.48
N LYS A 331 38.87 -13.01 -10.51
CA LYS A 331 39.90 -14.06 -10.58
C LYS A 331 39.30 -15.47 -10.54
N LEU A 332 38.26 -15.68 -9.74
CA LEU A 332 37.59 -16.97 -9.65
C LEU A 332 36.86 -17.31 -10.97
N VAL A 333 36.21 -16.32 -11.57
CA VAL A 333 35.57 -16.45 -12.89
C VAL A 333 36.60 -16.81 -13.95
N ASP A 334 37.72 -16.09 -14.02
CA ASP A 334 38.81 -16.37 -14.98
C ASP A 334 39.45 -17.77 -14.74
N ALA A 335 39.62 -18.18 -13.49
CA ALA A 335 40.11 -19.52 -13.16
C ALA A 335 39.13 -20.63 -13.59
N ASN A 336 37.83 -20.43 -13.36
CA ASN A 336 36.79 -21.37 -13.79
C ASN A 336 36.71 -21.45 -15.32
N GLU A 337 36.81 -20.33 -16.03
CA GLU A 337 36.87 -20.34 -17.50
C GLU A 337 38.10 -21.10 -18.02
N LYS A 338 39.27 -20.92 -17.40
CA LYS A 338 40.49 -21.65 -17.77
C LYS A 338 40.38 -23.15 -17.52
N LEU A 339 39.70 -23.57 -16.45
CA LEU A 339 39.42 -24.97 -16.17
C LEU A 339 38.41 -25.56 -17.17
N ALA A 340 37.34 -24.82 -17.47
CA ALA A 340 36.32 -25.24 -18.43
C ALA A 340 36.87 -25.43 -19.85
N ARG A 341 37.92 -24.70 -20.25
CA ARG A 341 38.60 -24.87 -21.55
C ARG A 341 39.61 -26.03 -21.60
N ARG A 342 39.92 -26.66 -20.46
CA ARG A 342 40.87 -27.79 -20.37
C ARG A 342 40.20 -29.16 -20.31
N ILE A 343 38.88 -29.19 -20.11
CA ILE A 343 38.01 -30.37 -20.26
C ILE A 343 37.52 -30.39 -21.70
#